data_AF-A0A7F8QDD3-F1
#
_entry.id   AF-A0A7F8QDD3-F1
#
_cell.length_a   1.000
_cell.length_b   1.000
_cell.length_c   1.000
_cell.angle_alpha   90.00
_cell.angle_beta   90.00
_cell.angle_gamma   90.00
#
_symmetry.space_group_name_H-M   'P 1'
#
loop_
_entity.id
_entity.type
_entity.pdbx_description
1 polymer ?
#
loop_
_entity_poly.entity_id
_entity_poly.type
_entity_poly.pdbx_seq_one_letter_code
_entity_poly.pdbx_strand_id
1 'polypeptide(L)'
;MLVAAVRQAAEGRPPAGRRLGKKAAREVDRTRRWREHANMSRHFVKVLPRLLSKFAADKEKVTPLLQIPQYCNLDVYDMDGLGSYLDAALLELDCLVQRHSDVAVLEACARAYGTYCDEGGSAHCQAAPACSRLVDMLVDVLTPLLDVFIQREKQGLFLGHGEMGRICSTLRRLAAFYR
;
A
#
# COMPACT_ATOMS: atom_id res chain seq x y z
N MET A 1 13.75 -8.22 8.24
CA MET A 1 14.76 -7.31 8.84
C MET A 1 14.50 -5.84 8.49
N LEU A 2 14.39 -5.46 7.21
CA LEU A 2 14.20 -4.06 6.80
C LEU A 2 12.97 -3.37 7.43
N VAL A 3 11.77 -3.94 7.26
CA VAL A 3 10.52 -3.35 7.80
C VAL A 3 10.55 -3.25 9.32
N ALA A 4 11.14 -4.24 9.99
CA ALA A 4 11.32 -4.20 11.45
C ALA A 4 12.24 -3.04 11.86
N ALA A 5 13.31 -2.76 11.12
CA ALA A 5 14.19 -1.62 11.38
C ALA A 5 13.47 -0.29 11.11
N VAL A 6 12.70 -0.18 10.02
CA VAL A 6 11.87 1.01 9.72
C VAL A 6 10.86 1.27 10.83
N ARG A 7 10.15 0.23 11.26
CA ARG A 7 9.19 0.30 12.36
C ARG A 7 9.86 0.72 13.67
N GLN A 8 11.02 0.14 14.00
CA GLN A 8 11.76 0.49 15.22
C GLN A 8 12.22 1.96 15.19
N ALA A 9 12.70 2.43 14.04
CA ALA A 9 13.09 3.82 13.85
C ALA A 9 11.88 4.77 13.95
N ALA A 10 10.72 4.39 13.41
CA ALA A 10 9.48 5.17 13.50
C ALA A 10 8.90 5.24 14.90
N GLU A 11 8.80 4.09 15.59
CA GLU A 11 8.22 4.02 16.94
C GLU A 11 9.17 4.54 18.03
N GLY A 12 10.43 4.85 17.68
CA GLY A 12 11.43 5.38 18.61
C GLY A 12 11.72 4.44 19.80
N ARG A 13 11.48 3.13 19.63
CA ARG A 13 11.71 2.14 20.69
C ARG A 13 13.22 2.00 20.90
N PRO A 14 13.75 2.32 22.09
CA PRO A 14 15.14 2.01 22.38
C PRO A 14 15.33 0.49 22.32
N PRO A 15 16.50 -0.01 21.87
CA PRO A 15 16.79 -1.44 21.95
C PRO A 15 16.62 -1.92 23.39
N ALA A 16 16.13 -3.16 23.54
CA ALA A 16 15.83 -3.75 24.84
C ALA A 16 17.05 -3.63 25.77
N GLY A 17 16.88 -2.98 26.93
CA GLY A 17 17.92 -2.83 27.96
C GLY A 17 18.31 -1.40 28.35
N ARG A 18 17.93 -0.36 27.58
CA ARG A 18 18.29 1.04 27.93
C ARG A 18 17.18 1.76 28.71
N ARG A 19 17.09 1.50 30.02
CA ARG A 19 16.41 2.39 30.98
C ARG A 19 17.47 3.23 31.70
N LEU A 20 17.48 4.56 31.53
CA LEU A 20 17.87 5.58 32.54
C LEU A 20 18.11 6.97 31.90
N GLY A 21 17.57 8.03 32.53
CA GLY A 21 18.19 9.37 32.54
C GLY A 21 17.41 10.58 31.97
N LYS A 22 16.94 11.45 32.88
CA LYS A 22 16.76 12.93 32.81
C LYS A 22 15.79 13.56 31.75
N LYS A 23 14.79 14.31 32.24
CA LYS A 23 13.70 14.96 31.47
C LYS A 23 14.16 15.95 30.38
N ALA A 24 15.20 16.75 30.60
CA ALA A 24 15.70 17.71 29.57
C ALA A 24 16.44 17.02 28.41
N ALA A 25 17.12 15.90 28.68
CA ALA A 25 17.68 15.04 27.63
C ALA A 25 16.56 14.44 26.76
N ARG A 26 15.34 14.28 27.30
CA ARG A 26 14.20 13.73 26.55
C ARG A 26 13.63 14.69 25.50
N GLU A 27 13.70 16.01 25.69
CA GLU A 27 13.18 16.97 24.70
C GLU A 27 14.12 17.15 23.52
N VAL A 28 15.42 17.32 23.75
CA VAL A 28 16.44 17.35 22.70
C VAL A 28 16.45 16.02 21.91
N ASP A 29 16.28 14.90 22.60
CA ASP A 29 16.14 13.57 22.01
C ASP A 29 14.85 13.44 21.19
N ARG A 30 13.71 14.05 21.62
CA ARG A 30 12.48 14.11 20.82
C ARG A 30 12.65 14.90 19.53
N THR A 31 13.23 16.10 19.56
CA THR A 31 13.45 16.91 18.35
C THR A 31 14.44 16.22 17.40
N ARG A 32 15.45 15.54 17.93
CA ARG A 32 16.37 14.74 17.13
C ARG A 32 15.67 13.54 16.49
N ARG A 33 14.89 12.76 17.25
CA ARG A 33 14.12 11.62 16.74
C ARG A 33 13.14 12.02 15.65
N TRP A 34 12.44 13.14 15.82
CA TRP A 34 11.53 13.65 14.80
C TRP A 34 12.25 13.99 13.49
N ARG A 35 13.44 14.63 13.58
CA ARG A 35 14.29 14.88 12.40
C ARG A 35 14.80 13.59 11.75
N GLU A 36 15.23 12.62 12.55
CA GLU A 36 15.66 11.30 12.05
C GLU A 36 14.51 10.56 11.36
N HIS A 37 13.31 10.60 11.92
CA HIS A 37 12.08 10.02 11.34
C HIS A 37 11.67 10.71 10.04
N ALA A 38 11.72 12.05 9.98
CA ALA A 38 11.45 12.79 8.75
C ALA A 38 12.48 12.47 7.65
N ASN A 39 13.77 12.40 8.00
CA ASN A 39 14.83 12.02 7.05
C ASN A 39 14.68 10.58 6.54
N MET A 40 14.32 9.65 7.43
CA MET A 40 13.99 8.28 7.05
C MET A 40 12.80 8.26 6.09
N SER A 41 11.72 8.97 6.43
CA SER A 41 10.51 9.06 5.60
C SER A 41 10.83 9.59 4.22
N ARG A 42 11.55 10.72 4.12
CA ARG A 42 12.05 11.29 2.86
C ARG A 42 12.83 10.31 2.00
N HIS A 43 13.64 9.46 2.62
CA HIS A 43 14.39 8.45 1.89
C HIS A 43 13.47 7.33 1.37
N PHE A 44 12.63 6.78 2.25
CA PHE A 44 11.77 5.65 1.88
C PHE A 44 10.69 6.04 0.87
N VAL A 45 10.05 7.21 0.97
CA VAL A 45 9.04 7.62 -0.03
C VAL A 45 9.62 7.70 -1.45
N LYS A 46 10.91 8.05 -1.59
CA LYS A 46 11.58 8.12 -2.90
C LYS A 46 11.97 6.75 -3.45
N VAL A 47 12.36 5.83 -2.55
CA VAL A 47 12.92 4.52 -2.92
C VAL A 47 11.84 3.45 -3.01
N LEU A 48 10.74 3.59 -2.27
CA LEU A 48 9.67 2.61 -2.17
C LEU A 48 9.06 2.24 -3.53
N PRO A 49 8.71 3.18 -4.44
CA PRO A 49 8.19 2.80 -5.76
C PRO A 49 9.13 1.86 -6.52
N ARG A 50 10.44 2.14 -6.48
CA ARG A 50 11.46 1.31 -7.15
C ARG A 50 11.59 -0.07 -6.53
N LEU A 51 11.45 -0.17 -5.20
CA LEU A 51 11.47 -1.45 -4.51
C LEU A 51 10.23 -2.28 -4.82
N LEU A 52 9.05 -1.67 -4.83
CA LEU A 52 7.81 -2.34 -5.23
C LEU A 52 7.95 -2.88 -6.65
N SER A 53 8.37 -2.05 -7.60
CA SER A 53 8.59 -2.45 -8.99
C SER A 53 9.55 -3.63 -9.13
N LYS A 54 10.70 -3.57 -8.44
CA LYS A 54 11.75 -4.61 -8.49
C LYS A 54 11.28 -5.95 -7.91
N PHE A 55 10.50 -5.92 -6.84
CA PHE A 55 10.04 -7.11 -6.13
C PHE A 55 8.59 -7.47 -6.45
N ALA A 56 7.99 -6.86 -7.47
CA ALA A 56 6.56 -6.98 -7.73
C ALA A 56 6.10 -8.39 -8.12
N ALA A 57 6.99 -9.32 -8.47
CA ALA A 57 6.64 -10.73 -8.71
C ALA A 57 6.76 -11.60 -7.46
N ASP A 58 7.45 -11.14 -6.42
CA ASP A 58 7.79 -11.92 -5.23
C ASP A 58 6.90 -11.51 -4.05
N LYS A 59 5.89 -12.32 -3.78
CA LYS A 59 4.88 -12.06 -2.74
C LYS A 59 5.48 -11.96 -1.34
N GLU A 60 6.50 -12.75 -1.03
CA GLU A 60 7.16 -12.79 0.27
C GLU A 60 8.00 -11.51 0.50
N LYS A 61 8.51 -10.92 -0.58
CA LYS A 61 9.28 -9.68 -0.52
C LYS A 61 8.41 -8.43 -0.61
N VAL A 62 7.34 -8.44 -1.41
CA VAL A 62 6.52 -7.24 -1.64
C VAL A 62 5.58 -6.94 -0.47
N THR A 63 5.02 -7.97 0.18
CA THR A 63 4.06 -7.79 1.29
C THR A 63 4.63 -6.99 2.45
N PRO A 64 5.88 -7.24 2.91
CA PRO A 64 6.51 -6.38 3.92
C PRO A 64 6.78 -4.95 3.41
N LEU A 65 7.17 -4.76 2.14
CA LEU A 65 7.44 -3.43 1.60
C LEU A 65 6.21 -2.54 1.59
N LEU A 66 5.03 -3.11 1.33
CA LEU A 66 3.73 -2.43 1.38
C LEU A 66 3.36 -1.93 2.78
N GLN A 67 4.04 -2.38 3.85
CA GLN A 67 3.85 -1.87 5.20
C GLN A 67 4.68 -0.63 5.52
N ILE A 68 5.65 -0.26 4.69
CA ILE A 68 6.53 0.89 4.93
C ILE A 68 5.77 2.23 5.01
N PRO A 69 4.77 2.52 4.15
CA PRO A 69 4.05 3.79 4.18
C PRO A 69 3.46 4.13 5.55
N GLN A 70 2.90 3.15 6.27
CA GLN A 70 2.26 3.36 7.58
C GLN A 70 3.24 3.81 8.69
N TYR A 71 4.54 3.66 8.45
CA TYR A 71 5.60 4.08 9.38
C TYR A 71 6.29 5.37 8.94
N CYS A 72 5.94 5.92 7.78
CA CYS A 72 6.52 7.14 7.25
C CYS A 72 5.65 8.35 7.62
N ASN A 73 6.29 9.50 7.82
CA ASN A 73 5.59 10.77 7.76
C ASN A 73 5.28 11.07 6.29
N LEU A 74 4.01 11.03 5.88
CA LEU A 74 3.61 11.27 4.50
C LEU A 74 3.61 12.77 4.14
N ASP A 75 3.56 13.68 5.12
CA ASP A 75 3.58 15.15 4.90
C ASP A 75 4.83 15.65 4.17
N VAL A 76 5.87 14.83 4.12
CA VAL A 76 7.06 15.07 3.30
C VAL A 76 6.74 15.17 1.80
N TYR A 77 5.59 14.63 1.34
CA TYR A 77 5.17 14.79 -0.06
C TYR A 77 4.87 16.23 -0.42
N ASP A 78 4.12 16.94 0.41
CA ASP A 78 3.84 18.36 0.18
C ASP A 78 5.02 19.23 0.62
N MET A 79 5.56 18.99 1.82
CA MET A 79 6.62 19.83 2.40
C MET A 79 7.89 19.86 1.56
N ASP A 80 8.25 18.74 0.93
CA ASP A 80 9.47 18.62 0.13
C ASP A 80 9.20 18.51 -1.38
N GLY A 81 7.94 18.71 -1.82
CA GLY A 81 7.55 18.67 -3.23
C GLY A 81 7.80 17.31 -3.90
N LEU A 82 7.47 16.21 -3.22
CA LEU A 82 7.71 14.84 -3.67
C LEU A 82 6.49 14.18 -4.33
N GLY A 83 5.50 14.95 -4.77
CA GLY A 83 4.25 14.43 -5.38
C GLY A 83 4.46 13.46 -6.54
N SER A 84 5.53 13.63 -7.34
CA SER A 84 5.87 12.67 -8.42
C SER A 84 6.27 11.28 -7.92
N TYR A 85 6.85 11.18 -6.72
CA TYR A 85 7.14 9.90 -6.09
C TYR A 85 5.88 9.26 -5.50
N LEU A 86 4.91 10.07 -5.06
CA LEU A 86 3.60 9.57 -4.68
C LEU A 86 2.87 9.00 -5.89
N ASP A 87 2.84 9.70 -7.02
CA ASP A 87 2.25 9.19 -8.27
C ASP A 87 2.89 7.85 -8.68
N ALA A 88 4.22 7.74 -8.59
CA ALA A 88 4.93 6.50 -8.86
C ALA A 88 4.56 5.39 -7.86
N ALA A 89 4.39 5.71 -6.58
CA ALA A 89 3.97 4.73 -5.57
C ALA A 89 2.56 4.20 -5.87
N LEU A 90 1.61 5.08 -6.17
CA LEU A 90 0.22 4.73 -6.49
C LEU A 90 0.15 3.88 -7.77
N LEU A 91 0.93 4.23 -8.80
CA LEU A 91 1.01 3.44 -10.03
C LEU A 91 1.56 2.02 -9.76
N GLU A 92 2.56 1.88 -8.90
CA GLU A 92 3.09 0.57 -8.52
C GLU A 92 2.07 -0.24 -7.70
N LEU A 93 1.27 0.40 -6.84
CA LEU A 93 0.16 -0.26 -6.15
C LEU A 93 -0.90 -0.79 -7.13
N ASP A 94 -1.29 0.02 -8.13
CA ASP A 94 -2.22 -0.41 -9.18
C ASP A 94 -1.67 -1.62 -9.94
N CYS A 95 -0.40 -1.56 -10.32
CA CYS A 95 0.28 -2.65 -11.01
C CYS A 95 0.32 -3.92 -10.15
N LEU A 96 0.53 -3.80 -8.83
CA LEU A 96 0.53 -4.94 -7.92
C LEU A 96 -0.86 -5.57 -7.78
N VAL A 97 -1.90 -4.76 -7.64
CA VAL A 97 -3.30 -5.25 -7.54
C VAL A 97 -3.70 -5.99 -8.81
N GLN A 98 -3.34 -5.45 -9.98
CA GLN A 98 -3.65 -6.07 -11.26
C GLN A 98 -2.82 -7.33 -11.55
N ARG A 99 -1.60 -7.41 -11.01
CA ARG A 99 -0.71 -8.57 -11.21
C ARG A 99 -1.04 -9.73 -10.29
N HIS A 100 -1.39 -9.45 -9.03
CA HIS A 100 -1.56 -10.48 -8.02
C HIS A 100 -3.00 -10.96 -7.90
N SER A 101 -3.13 -12.17 -7.38
CA SER A 101 -4.40 -12.76 -6.94
C SER A 101 -4.29 -13.40 -5.56
N ASP A 102 -3.14 -13.25 -4.91
CA ASP A 102 -2.84 -13.71 -3.54
C ASP A 102 -3.46 -12.73 -2.55
N VAL A 103 -4.25 -13.25 -1.61
CA VAL A 103 -5.05 -12.45 -0.69
C VAL A 103 -4.16 -11.59 0.22
N ALA A 104 -3.02 -12.12 0.67
CA ALA A 104 -2.13 -11.38 1.58
C ALA A 104 -1.51 -10.15 0.90
N VAL A 105 -1.14 -10.29 -0.38
CA VAL A 105 -0.63 -9.17 -1.19
C VAL A 105 -1.72 -8.14 -1.42
N LEU A 106 -2.93 -8.56 -1.82
CA LEU A 106 -4.04 -7.66 -2.09
C LEU A 106 -4.48 -6.88 -0.84
N GLU A 107 -4.57 -7.54 0.30
CA GLU A 107 -4.85 -6.87 1.58
C GLU A 107 -3.74 -5.90 1.99
N ALA A 108 -2.46 -6.23 1.70
CA ALA A 108 -1.36 -5.31 1.96
C ALA A 108 -1.41 -4.08 1.04
N CYS A 109 -1.79 -4.23 -0.22
CA CYS A 109 -2.04 -3.12 -1.14
C CYS A 109 -3.20 -2.25 -0.63
N ALA A 110 -4.32 -2.85 -0.22
CA ALA A 110 -5.47 -2.11 0.31
C ALA A 110 -5.10 -1.31 1.57
N ARG A 111 -4.35 -1.90 2.50
CA ARG A 111 -3.84 -1.18 3.69
C ARG A 111 -2.88 -0.05 3.32
N ALA A 112 -2.01 -0.25 2.34
CA ALA A 112 -1.12 0.80 1.84
C ALA A 112 -1.93 1.96 1.23
N TYR A 113 -2.91 1.65 0.38
CA TYR A 113 -3.86 2.63 -0.15
C TYR A 113 -4.60 3.39 0.96
N GLY A 114 -5.14 2.68 1.96
CA GLY A 114 -5.79 3.30 3.11
C GLY A 114 -4.88 4.26 3.87
N THR A 115 -3.58 3.97 3.94
CA THR A 115 -2.60 4.90 4.56
C THR A 115 -2.45 6.18 3.73
N TYR A 116 -2.40 6.07 2.40
CA TYR A 116 -2.27 7.25 1.53
C TYR A 116 -3.57 8.03 1.39
N CYS A 117 -4.73 7.37 1.51
CA CYS A 117 -6.06 7.96 1.39
C CYS A 117 -6.58 8.58 2.70
N ASP A 118 -5.78 8.61 3.78
CA ASP A 118 -6.19 9.24 5.04
C ASP A 118 -6.55 10.72 4.83
N GLU A 119 -7.79 11.13 5.14
CA GLU A 119 -8.36 12.45 4.78
C GLU A 119 -7.58 13.66 5.34
N GLY A 120 -6.81 13.45 6.41
CA GLY A 120 -5.95 14.48 7.01
C GLY A 120 -4.54 14.55 6.43
N GLY A 121 -4.16 13.65 5.52
CA GLY A 121 -2.80 13.52 5.02
C GLY A 121 -2.54 14.27 3.70
N SER A 122 -1.33 14.78 3.55
CA SER A 122 -0.81 15.36 2.28
C SER A 122 -1.02 14.49 1.04
N ALA A 123 -0.97 13.16 1.19
CA ALA A 123 -1.13 12.23 0.08
C ALA A 123 -2.59 12.09 -0.42
N HIS A 124 -3.58 12.52 0.36
CA HIS A 124 -4.99 12.22 0.14
C HIS A 124 -5.49 12.70 -1.23
N CYS A 125 -5.16 13.95 -1.60
CA CYS A 125 -5.63 14.58 -2.83
C CYS A 125 -5.21 13.82 -4.10
N GLN A 126 -4.08 13.11 -4.07
CA GLN A 126 -3.63 12.26 -5.19
C GLN A 126 -4.11 10.82 -5.03
N ALA A 127 -4.08 10.30 -3.80
CA ALA A 127 -4.35 8.89 -3.51
C ALA A 127 -5.83 8.52 -3.58
N ALA A 128 -6.74 9.34 -3.06
CA ALA A 128 -8.16 9.03 -3.06
C ALA A 128 -8.73 8.87 -4.48
N PRO A 129 -8.47 9.80 -5.44
CA PRO A 129 -8.87 9.62 -6.83
C PRO A 129 -8.21 8.41 -7.49
N ALA A 130 -6.96 8.08 -7.16
CA ALA A 130 -6.28 6.90 -7.70
C ALA A 130 -6.94 5.60 -7.23
N CYS A 131 -7.26 5.52 -5.94
CA CYS A 131 -7.97 4.39 -5.36
C CYS A 131 -9.36 4.21 -6.00
N SER A 132 -10.14 5.29 -6.14
CA SER A 132 -11.43 5.24 -6.83
C SER A 132 -11.30 4.72 -8.26
N ARG A 133 -10.36 5.25 -9.05
CA ARG A 133 -10.12 4.78 -10.43
C ARG A 133 -9.76 3.30 -10.50
N LEU A 134 -8.96 2.81 -9.55
CA LEU A 134 -8.61 1.39 -9.47
C LEU A 134 -9.86 0.54 -9.22
N VAL A 135 -10.70 0.94 -8.26
CA VAL A 135 -11.94 0.23 -7.93
C VAL A 135 -12.91 0.25 -9.12
N ASP A 136 -13.11 1.42 -9.74
CA ASP A 136 -13.98 1.57 -10.91
C ASP A 136 -13.51 0.65 -12.05
N MET A 137 -12.20 0.62 -12.35
CA MET A 137 -11.64 -0.27 -13.35
C MET A 137 -11.90 -1.75 -13.02
N LEU A 138 -11.77 -2.16 -11.75
CA LEU A 138 -12.04 -3.54 -11.35
C LEU A 138 -13.53 -3.89 -11.49
N VAL A 139 -14.43 -2.94 -11.19
CA VAL A 139 -15.89 -3.09 -11.39
C VAL A 139 -16.22 -3.18 -12.88
N ASP A 140 -15.61 -2.33 -13.71
CA ASP A 140 -15.78 -2.34 -15.17
C ASP A 140 -15.30 -3.65 -15.80
N VAL A 141 -14.27 -4.27 -15.25
CA VAL A 141 -13.82 -5.61 -15.66
C VAL A 141 -14.75 -6.71 -15.16
N LEU A 142 -15.27 -6.59 -13.93
CA LEU A 142 -16.11 -7.62 -13.32
C LEU A 142 -17.51 -7.69 -13.94
N THR A 143 -18.13 -6.54 -14.20
CA THR A 143 -19.52 -6.42 -14.68
C THR A 143 -19.80 -7.29 -15.92
N PRO A 144 -19.06 -7.15 -17.05
CA PRO A 144 -19.32 -7.97 -18.23
C PRO A 144 -18.99 -9.45 -18.01
N LEU A 145 -18.05 -9.79 -17.12
CA LEU A 145 -17.75 -11.18 -16.78
C LEU A 145 -18.91 -11.85 -16.05
N LEU A 146 -19.56 -11.11 -15.14
CA LEU A 146 -20.77 -11.58 -14.46
C LEU A 146 -21.97 -11.67 -15.40
N ASP A 147 -22.12 -10.74 -16.34
CA ASP A 147 -23.18 -10.82 -17.34
C ASP A 147 -23.07 -12.10 -18.18
N VAL A 148 -21.85 -12.42 -18.65
CA VAL A 148 -21.59 -13.66 -19.38
C VAL A 148 -21.84 -14.89 -18.49
N PHE A 149 -21.42 -14.86 -17.22
CA PHE A 149 -21.71 -15.91 -16.25
C PHE A 149 -23.21 -16.19 -16.14
N ILE A 150 -24.00 -15.14 -15.90
CA ILE A 150 -25.45 -15.24 -15.69
C ILE A 150 -26.14 -15.74 -16.97
N GLN A 151 -25.70 -15.29 -18.15
CA GLN A 151 -26.26 -15.76 -19.42
C GLN A 151 -25.97 -17.24 -19.68
N ARG A 152 -24.75 -17.71 -19.39
CA ARG A 152 -24.37 -19.13 -19.55
C ARG A 152 -25.15 -20.02 -18.58
N GLU A 153 -25.29 -19.59 -17.34
CA GLU A 153 -26.07 -20.29 -16.32
C GLU A 153 -27.53 -20.46 -16.76
N LYS A 154 -28.17 -19.40 -17.29
CA LYS A 154 -29.54 -19.46 -17.85
C LYS A 154 -29.69 -20.46 -19.00
N GLN A 155 -28.60 -20.72 -19.73
CA GLN A 155 -28.56 -21.70 -20.83
C GLN A 155 -28.18 -23.11 -20.36
N GLY A 156 -27.96 -23.32 -19.06
CA GLY A 156 -27.48 -24.59 -18.51
C GLY A 156 -26.05 -24.93 -18.91
N LEU A 157 -25.26 -23.94 -19.37
CA LEU A 157 -23.88 -24.10 -19.81
C LEU A 157 -22.92 -23.71 -18.69
N PHE A 158 -21.85 -24.50 -18.55
CA PHE A 158 -20.76 -24.18 -17.65
C PHE A 158 -19.77 -23.21 -18.30
N LEU A 159 -19.23 -22.30 -17.50
CA LEU A 159 -18.09 -21.47 -17.91
C LEU A 159 -16.82 -22.29 -17.99
N GLY A 160 -15.92 -21.85 -18.87
CA GLY A 160 -14.56 -22.39 -18.89
C GLY A 160 -13.81 -22.07 -17.59
N HIS A 161 -12.88 -22.95 -17.21
CA HIS A 161 -12.02 -22.76 -16.03
C HIS A 161 -11.27 -21.41 -16.05
N GLY A 162 -10.91 -20.91 -17.25
CA GLY A 162 -10.28 -19.60 -17.41
C GLY A 162 -11.20 -18.42 -17.08
N GLU A 163 -12.47 -18.47 -17.49
CA GLU A 163 -13.45 -17.41 -17.23
C GLU A 163 -13.80 -17.36 -15.74
N MET A 164 -14.04 -18.53 -15.12
CA MET A 164 -14.24 -18.65 -13.68
C MET A 164 -13.02 -18.11 -12.91
N GLY A 165 -11.80 -18.48 -13.33
CA GLY A 165 -10.57 -17.99 -12.72
C GLY A 165 -10.46 -16.46 -12.77
N ARG A 166 -10.84 -15.83 -13.89
CA ARG A 166 -10.88 -14.38 -14.05
C ARG A 166 -11.89 -13.74 -13.09
N ILE A 167 -13.13 -14.22 -13.06
CA ILE A 167 -14.17 -13.73 -12.14
C ILE A 167 -13.67 -13.79 -10.68
N CYS A 168 -13.19 -14.96 -10.24
CA CYS A 168 -12.71 -15.14 -8.88
C CYS A 168 -11.50 -14.23 -8.56
N SER A 169 -10.61 -13.98 -9.52
CA SER A 169 -9.46 -13.10 -9.32
C SER A 169 -9.86 -11.63 -9.19
N THR A 170 -10.80 -11.15 -10.01
CA THR A 170 -11.29 -9.77 -9.95
C THR A 170 -12.11 -9.54 -8.67
N LEU A 171 -12.97 -10.50 -8.29
CA LEU A 171 -13.70 -10.45 -7.02
C LEU A 171 -12.75 -10.39 -5.82
N ARG A 172 -11.68 -11.19 -5.81
CA ARG A 172 -10.67 -11.14 -4.73
C ARG A 172 -9.99 -9.78 -4.63
N ARG A 173 -9.69 -9.13 -5.76
CA ARG A 173 -9.12 -7.78 -5.79
C ARG A 173 -10.09 -6.78 -5.19
N LEU A 174 -11.33 -6.74 -5.66
CA LEU A 174 -12.36 -5.83 -5.13
C LEU A 174 -12.59 -6.06 -3.62
N ALA A 175 -12.73 -7.32 -3.20
CA ALA A 175 -13.00 -7.66 -1.80
C ALA A 175 -11.92 -7.16 -0.84
N ALA A 176 -10.67 -6.99 -1.29
CA ALA A 176 -9.61 -6.43 -0.46
C ALA A 176 -9.80 -4.95 -0.16
N PHE A 177 -10.48 -4.19 -1.03
CA PHE A 177 -10.68 -2.74 -0.91
C PHE A 177 -12.00 -2.34 -0.22
N TYR A 178 -12.93 -3.28 -0.02
CA TYR A 178 -14.21 -3.07 0.68
C TYR A 178 -14.19 -3.58 2.13
N ARG A 179 -13.02 -3.59 2.77
CA ARG A 179 -12.83 -4.15 4.11
C ARG A 179 -12.61 -3.10 5.18
#